data_AF-A0ABD5AZW0-F1
#
_entry.id   AF-A0ABD5AZW0-F1
#
_cell.length_a   1.000
_cell.length_b   1.000
_cell.length_c   1.000
_cell.angle_alpha   90.00
_cell.angle_beta   90.00
_cell.angle_gamma   90.00
#
_symmetry.space_group_name_H-M   'P 1'
#
loop_
_entity.id
_entity.type
_entity.pdbx_description
1 polymer ?
#
loop_
_entity_poly.entity_id
_entity_poly.type
_entity_poly.pdbx_seq_one_letter_code
_entity_poly.pdbx_strand_id
1 'polypeptide(L)'
;MITVEQESIIRHYLLNKKLTLDIAAEVYDHMLTQVALLMSEGESFEVAWQKTKISWNNEMKTIYDVWYSFDDITLLMKKIKQRYLRNSFTKVFPIALLVWSIHVALLWSIPREWVEWLQVIICVIYFVALGYWVYRSRDLFKLQRKYTNRLSVYQEFVMLPVFTGGFIGWIGNVNIWNRLYDIRYPVFTLSFGWKDLFIFSGMTIMMVLFYLCMVISAITIRKYRNSIVQIEPFLQKIQ
;
A
#
# COMPACT_ATOMS: atom_id res chain seq x y z
N MET A 1 -22.66 -27.76 -16.31
CA MET A 1 -22.00 -26.53 -16.83
C MET A 1 -22.78 -25.34 -16.28
N ILE A 2 -22.10 -24.29 -15.82
CA ILE A 2 -22.75 -23.09 -15.28
C ILE A 2 -23.20 -22.19 -16.44
N THR A 3 -24.40 -21.64 -16.38
CA THR A 3 -24.94 -20.74 -17.44
C THR A 3 -24.50 -19.29 -17.23
N VAL A 4 -24.66 -18.46 -18.26
CA VAL A 4 -24.31 -17.03 -18.20
C VAL A 4 -25.15 -16.29 -17.15
N GLU A 5 -26.42 -16.65 -16.98
CA GLU A 5 -27.32 -16.09 -15.97
C GLU A 5 -26.84 -16.47 -14.56
N GLN A 6 -26.44 -17.72 -14.36
CA GLN A 6 -25.90 -18.21 -13.08
C GLN A 6 -24.58 -17.52 -12.72
N GLU A 7 -23.69 -17.31 -13.68
CA GLU A 7 -22.49 -16.50 -13.46
C GLU A 7 -22.83 -15.06 -13.06
N SER A 8 -23.83 -14.46 -13.71
CA SER A 8 -24.28 -13.10 -13.42
C SER A 8 -24.76 -12.95 -11.98
N ILE A 9 -25.50 -13.94 -11.46
CA ILE A 9 -25.95 -13.99 -10.06
C ILE A 9 -24.76 -13.94 -9.09
N ILE A 10 -23.71 -14.73 -9.36
CA ILE A 10 -22.50 -14.76 -8.52
C ILE A 10 -21.76 -13.42 -8.60
N ARG A 11 -21.60 -12.84 -9.80
CA ARG A 11 -20.96 -11.53 -9.98
C ARG A 11 -21.70 -10.43 -9.22
N HIS A 12 -23.01 -10.31 -9.37
CA HIS A 12 -23.81 -9.29 -8.68
C HIS A 12 -23.76 -9.45 -7.16
N TYR A 13 -23.76 -10.68 -6.65
CA TYR A 13 -23.57 -10.92 -5.21
C TYR A 13 -22.25 -10.31 -4.72
N LEU A 14 -21.14 -10.51 -5.44
CA LEU A 14 -19.82 -10.02 -5.05
C LEU A 14 -19.65 -8.52 -5.21
N LEU A 15 -20.21 -7.92 -6.27
CA LEU A 15 -20.18 -6.46 -6.47
C LEU A 15 -20.93 -5.70 -5.37
N ASN A 16 -21.98 -6.32 -4.82
CA ASN A 16 -22.74 -5.80 -3.67
C ASN A 16 -22.02 -6.01 -2.33
N LYS A 17 -20.91 -6.77 -2.30
CA LYS A 17 -20.03 -6.84 -1.12
C LYS A 17 -19.03 -5.70 -1.19
N LYS A 18 -18.63 -5.20 -0.02
CA LYS A 18 -17.60 -4.15 0.15
C LYS A 18 -16.19 -4.70 -0.13
N LEU A 19 -16.00 -5.32 -1.29
CA LEU A 19 -14.75 -5.87 -1.81
C LEU A 19 -14.18 -4.93 -2.88
N THR A 20 -12.86 -4.95 -3.02
CA THR A 20 -12.18 -4.39 -4.20
C THR A 20 -12.35 -5.34 -5.38
N LEU A 21 -12.32 -4.81 -6.61
CA LEU A 21 -12.63 -5.59 -7.81
C LEU A 21 -11.63 -6.72 -8.06
N ASP A 22 -10.36 -6.58 -7.66
CA ASP A 22 -9.38 -7.66 -7.68
C ASP A 22 -9.73 -8.83 -6.76
N ILE A 23 -10.12 -8.55 -5.52
CA ILE A 23 -10.55 -9.59 -4.59
C ILE A 23 -11.90 -10.16 -5.01
N ALA A 24 -12.80 -9.34 -5.56
CA ALA A 24 -14.06 -9.82 -6.10
C ALA A 24 -13.84 -10.78 -7.27
N ALA A 25 -12.89 -10.51 -8.17
CA ALA A 25 -12.53 -11.40 -9.27
C ALA A 25 -11.93 -12.73 -8.76
N GLU A 26 -11.00 -12.68 -7.81
CA GLU A 26 -10.41 -13.89 -7.23
C GLU A 26 -11.46 -14.75 -6.49
N VAL A 27 -12.31 -14.12 -5.68
CA VAL A 27 -13.40 -14.81 -5.00
C VAL A 27 -14.42 -15.35 -6.00
N TYR A 28 -14.70 -14.62 -7.08
CA TYR A 28 -15.58 -15.08 -8.15
C TYR A 28 -15.09 -16.39 -8.73
N ASP A 29 -13.82 -16.50 -9.10
CA ASP A 29 -13.26 -17.72 -9.66
C ASP A 29 -13.33 -18.90 -8.67
N HIS A 30 -13.04 -18.65 -7.38
CA HIS A 30 -13.16 -19.66 -6.35
C HIS A 30 -14.61 -20.11 -6.10
N MET A 31 -15.56 -19.17 -6.01
CA MET A 31 -16.97 -19.48 -5.83
C MET A 31 -17.53 -20.23 -7.05
N LEU A 32 -17.16 -19.81 -8.26
CA LEU A 32 -17.58 -20.47 -9.50
C LEU A 32 -17.09 -21.92 -9.54
N THR A 33 -15.81 -22.14 -9.17
CA THR A 33 -15.23 -23.49 -9.09
C THR A 33 -15.94 -24.36 -8.05
N GLN A 34 -16.26 -23.80 -6.87
CA GLN A 34 -16.98 -24.52 -5.83
C GLN A 34 -18.40 -24.89 -6.25
N VAL A 35 -19.13 -23.97 -6.89
CA VAL A 35 -20.48 -24.24 -7.41
C VAL A 35 -20.42 -25.31 -8.50
N ALA A 36 -19.46 -25.20 -9.42
CA ALA A 36 -19.30 -26.17 -10.51
C ALA A 36 -19.01 -27.58 -9.99
N LEU A 37 -18.17 -27.69 -8.94
CA LEU A 37 -17.88 -28.96 -8.27
C LEU A 37 -19.14 -29.57 -7.66
N LEU A 38 -19.88 -28.81 -6.85
CA LEU A 38 -21.12 -29.29 -6.23
C LEU A 38 -22.18 -29.69 -7.27
N MET A 39 -22.29 -28.94 -8.38
CA MET A 39 -23.18 -29.31 -9.49
C MET A 39 -22.73 -30.57 -10.20
N SER A 40 -21.42 -30.82 -10.31
CA SER A 40 -20.88 -32.07 -10.88
C SER A 40 -21.15 -33.29 -9.98
N GLU A 41 -21.30 -33.07 -8.68
CA GLU A 41 -21.70 -34.08 -7.69
C GLU A 41 -23.22 -34.35 -7.69
N GLY A 42 -23.99 -33.65 -8.53
CA GLY A 42 -25.42 -33.88 -8.75
C GLY A 42 -26.35 -32.85 -8.09
N GLU A 43 -25.81 -31.82 -7.42
CA GLU A 43 -26.62 -30.76 -6.81
C GLU A 43 -27.20 -29.79 -7.86
N SER A 44 -28.39 -29.26 -7.61
CA SER A 44 -28.89 -28.14 -8.40
C SER A 44 -28.07 -26.87 -8.14
N PHE A 45 -28.06 -25.94 -9.10
CA PHE A 45 -27.34 -24.67 -8.95
C PHE A 45 -27.77 -23.92 -7.68
N GLU A 46 -29.07 -23.90 -7.38
CA GLU A 46 -29.61 -23.21 -6.21
C GLU A 46 -29.02 -23.79 -4.91
N VAL A 47 -28.97 -25.12 -4.79
CA VAL A 47 -28.43 -25.79 -3.60
C VAL A 47 -26.92 -25.58 -3.52
N ALA A 48 -26.20 -25.79 -4.63
CA ALA A 48 -24.77 -25.56 -4.72
C ALA A 48 -24.40 -24.13 -4.33
N TRP A 49 -25.10 -23.14 -4.88
CA TRP A 49 -24.86 -21.73 -4.60
C TRP A 49 -25.15 -21.34 -3.15
N GLN A 50 -26.22 -21.86 -2.54
CA GLN A 50 -26.49 -21.61 -1.12
C GLN A 50 -25.39 -22.21 -0.24
N LYS A 51 -24.95 -23.45 -0.51
CA LYS A 51 -23.83 -24.08 0.21
C LYS A 51 -22.55 -23.27 0.09
N THR A 52 -22.22 -22.78 -1.12
CA THR A 52 -21.09 -21.87 -1.34
C THR A 52 -21.24 -20.56 -0.55
N LYS A 53 -22.41 -19.91 -0.56
CA LYS A 53 -22.59 -18.68 0.26
C LYS A 53 -22.40 -18.94 1.75
N ILE A 54 -22.87 -20.08 2.25
CA ILE A 54 -22.71 -20.47 3.65
C ILE A 54 -21.22 -20.67 3.99
N SER A 55 -20.45 -21.34 3.14
CA SER A 55 -19.01 -21.55 3.38
C SER A 55 -18.23 -20.22 3.44
N TRP A 56 -18.66 -19.21 2.68
CA TRP A 56 -18.03 -17.89 2.65
C TRP A 56 -18.63 -16.87 3.64
N ASN A 57 -19.70 -17.21 4.37
CA ASN A 57 -20.45 -16.25 5.18
C ASN A 57 -19.57 -15.52 6.21
N ASN A 58 -18.66 -16.25 6.86
CA ASN A 58 -17.73 -15.69 7.84
C ASN A 58 -16.76 -14.69 7.22
N GLU A 59 -16.24 -14.98 6.03
CA GLU A 59 -15.30 -14.10 5.31
C GLU A 59 -16.00 -12.86 4.74
N MET A 60 -17.28 -13.00 4.36
CA MET A 60 -18.11 -11.93 3.79
C MET A 60 -18.82 -11.05 4.83
N LYS A 61 -18.68 -11.36 6.13
CA LYS A 61 -19.23 -10.57 7.22
C LYS A 61 -18.61 -9.17 7.22
N THR A 62 -19.46 -8.15 7.19
CA THR A 62 -19.04 -6.74 7.29
C THR A 62 -18.71 -6.40 8.74
N ILE A 63 -17.59 -5.71 8.92
CA ILE A 63 -17.09 -5.23 10.20
C ILE A 63 -16.64 -3.77 10.02
N TYR A 64 -16.82 -2.98 11.05
CA TYR A 64 -16.24 -1.64 11.11
C TYR A 64 -14.79 -1.73 11.60
N ASP A 65 -13.85 -1.08 10.91
CA ASP A 65 -12.43 -1.14 11.29
C ASP A 65 -11.69 0.19 11.12
N VAL A 66 -11.73 1.00 12.18
CA VAL A 66 -11.08 2.32 12.28
C VAL A 66 -9.60 2.30 11.88
N TRP A 67 -8.90 1.19 12.08
CA TRP A 67 -7.46 1.11 11.82
C TRP A 67 -7.12 0.98 10.33
N TYR A 68 -8.07 0.52 9.50
CA TYR A 68 -7.83 0.19 8.09
C TYR A 68 -8.78 0.90 7.11
N SER A 69 -9.94 1.35 7.58
CA SER A 69 -10.95 2.04 6.77
C SER A 69 -11.94 2.76 7.66
N PHE A 70 -12.27 4.02 7.34
CA PHE A 70 -13.42 4.69 7.96
C PHE A 70 -14.78 4.16 7.44
N ASP A 71 -14.74 3.26 6.46
CA ASP A 71 -15.90 2.53 5.94
C ASP A 71 -15.94 1.09 6.46
N ASP A 72 -17.12 0.47 6.57
CA ASP A 72 -17.19 -0.97 6.83
C ASP A 72 -16.46 -1.76 5.75
N ILE A 73 -15.75 -2.80 6.16
CA ILE A 73 -15.04 -3.72 5.28
C ILE A 73 -15.45 -5.16 5.59
N THR A 74 -15.26 -6.08 4.66
CA THR A 74 -15.44 -7.50 4.98
C THR A 74 -14.28 -8.02 5.83
N LEU A 75 -14.52 -9.07 6.62
CA LEU A 75 -13.48 -9.76 7.39
C LEU A 75 -12.34 -10.28 6.49
N LEU A 76 -12.69 -10.77 5.30
CA LEU A 76 -11.73 -11.13 4.26
C LEU A 76 -10.82 -9.94 3.88
N MET A 77 -11.42 -8.79 3.58
CA MET A 77 -10.69 -7.59 3.19
C MET A 77 -9.73 -7.14 4.29
N LYS A 78 -10.17 -7.17 5.56
CA LYS A 78 -9.31 -6.89 6.72
C LYS A 78 -8.09 -7.81 6.76
N LYS A 79 -8.29 -9.13 6.67
CA LYS A 79 -7.20 -10.12 6.69
C LYS A 79 -6.21 -9.90 5.55
N ILE A 80 -6.72 -9.59 4.35
CA ILE A 80 -5.88 -9.32 3.16
C ILE A 80 -5.05 -8.05 3.37
N LYS A 81 -5.67 -6.94 3.80
CA LYS A 81 -4.98 -5.69 4.09
C LYS A 81 -3.91 -5.86 5.18
N GLN A 82 -4.23 -6.56 6.27
CA GLN A 82 -3.29 -6.86 7.36
C GLN A 82 -2.09 -7.66 6.89
N ARG A 83 -2.34 -8.74 6.15
CA ARG A 83 -1.28 -9.58 5.58
C ARG A 83 -0.40 -8.77 4.63
N TYR A 84 -1.01 -7.93 3.80
CA TYR A 84 -0.29 -7.06 2.88
C TYR A 84 0.62 -6.08 3.60
N LEU A 85 0.08 -5.34 4.59
CA LEU A 85 0.86 -4.36 5.35
C LEU A 85 2.00 -5.03 6.10
N ARG A 86 1.74 -6.13 6.80
CA ARG A 86 2.77 -6.88 7.52
C ARG A 86 3.88 -7.36 6.59
N ASN A 87 3.50 -7.98 5.47
CA ASN A 87 4.48 -8.49 4.50
C ASN A 87 5.26 -7.39 3.78
N SER A 88 4.63 -6.23 3.55
CA SER A 88 5.29 -5.08 2.93
C SER A 88 6.26 -4.43 3.93
N PHE A 89 5.81 -4.24 5.17
CA PHE A 89 6.63 -3.68 6.23
C PHE A 89 7.89 -4.52 6.49
N THR A 90 7.77 -5.84 6.66
CA THR A 90 8.92 -6.71 6.94
C THR A 90 9.95 -6.72 5.83
N LYS A 91 9.53 -6.57 4.56
CA LYS A 91 10.43 -6.51 3.40
C LYS A 91 11.05 -5.14 3.20
N VAL A 92 10.30 -4.07 3.46
CA VAL A 92 10.72 -2.69 3.16
C VAL A 92 11.51 -2.06 4.30
N PHE A 93 11.21 -2.40 5.55
CA PHE A 93 11.89 -1.86 6.72
C PHE A 93 13.43 -1.93 6.66
N PRO A 94 14.07 -3.07 6.34
CA PRO A 94 15.53 -3.13 6.24
C PRO A 94 16.08 -2.25 5.10
N ILE A 95 15.33 -2.11 3.99
CA ILE A 95 15.72 -1.23 2.88
C ILE A 95 15.65 0.24 3.32
N ALA A 96 14.58 0.64 4.00
CA ALA A 96 14.44 2.00 4.51
C ALA A 96 15.54 2.35 5.53
N LEU A 97 15.88 1.41 6.41
CA LEU A 97 16.96 1.56 7.38
C LEU A 97 18.33 1.66 6.68
N LEU A 98 18.58 0.86 5.64
CA LEU A 98 19.79 0.94 4.84
C LEU A 98 19.93 2.31 4.13
N VAL A 99 18.85 2.78 3.50
CA VAL A 99 18.84 4.09 2.83
C VAL A 99 19.07 5.23 3.83
N TRP A 100 18.46 5.16 5.02
CA TRP A 100 18.72 6.11 6.09
C TRP A 100 20.19 6.10 6.52
N SER A 101 20.77 4.91 6.76
CA SER A 101 22.18 4.77 7.12
C SER A 101 23.11 5.37 6.07
N ILE A 102 22.83 5.14 4.77
CA ILE A 102 23.59 5.74 3.66
C ILE A 102 23.46 7.28 3.69
N HIS A 103 22.26 7.80 3.95
CA HIS A 103 22.05 9.24 4.04
C HIS A 103 22.84 9.87 5.20
N VAL A 104 22.82 9.27 6.39
CA VAL A 104 23.62 9.73 7.53
C VAL A 104 25.12 9.65 7.23
N ALA A 105 25.58 8.55 6.63
CA ALA A 105 26.98 8.40 6.24
C ALA A 105 27.41 9.49 5.25
N LEU A 106 26.58 9.81 4.26
CA LEU A 106 26.83 10.88 3.29
C LEU A 106 26.85 12.25 3.98
N LEU A 107 25.89 12.53 4.86
CA LEU A 107 25.82 13.76 5.65
C LEU A 107 27.09 13.98 6.47
N TRP A 108 27.62 12.94 7.12
CA TRP A 108 28.84 13.03 7.92
C TRP A 108 30.13 12.97 7.09
N SER A 109 30.05 12.73 5.79
CA SER A 109 31.22 12.69 4.89
C SER A 109 31.50 14.01 4.18
N ILE A 110 30.55 14.97 4.21
CA ILE A 110 30.68 16.26 3.54
C ILE A 110 31.03 17.39 4.53
N PRO A 111 31.60 18.52 4.07
CA PRO A 111 31.79 19.69 4.91
C PRO A 111 30.45 20.30 5.32
N ARG A 112 30.41 20.95 6.49
CA ARG A 112 29.18 21.50 7.08
C ARG A 112 28.41 22.43 6.15
N GLU A 113 29.11 23.30 5.43
CA GLU A 113 28.51 24.25 4.47
C GLU A 113 27.74 23.57 3.32
N TRP A 114 27.98 22.28 3.06
CA TRP A 114 27.29 21.50 2.04
C TRP A 114 26.07 20.74 2.56
N VAL A 115 25.82 20.75 3.88
CA VAL A 115 24.69 20.02 4.49
C VAL A 115 23.36 20.47 3.90
N GLU A 116 23.17 21.78 3.74
CA GLU A 116 21.94 22.34 3.16
C GLU A 116 21.76 21.93 1.70
N TRP A 117 22.83 22.03 0.91
CA TRP A 117 22.82 21.64 -0.49
C TRP A 117 22.51 20.16 -0.69
N LEU A 118 23.03 19.29 0.19
CA LEU A 118 22.68 17.86 0.18
C LEU A 118 21.16 17.66 0.34
N GLN A 119 20.53 18.36 1.28
CA GLN A 119 19.08 18.23 1.51
C GLN A 119 18.26 18.80 0.35
N VAL A 120 18.69 19.93 -0.24
CA VAL A 120 18.06 20.50 -1.43
C VAL A 120 18.12 19.51 -2.59
N ILE A 121 19.28 18.89 -2.83
CA ILE A 121 19.43 17.87 -3.89
C ILE A 121 18.50 16.68 -3.66
N ILE A 122 18.40 16.18 -2.41
CA ILE A 122 17.50 15.08 -2.07
C ILE A 122 16.03 15.47 -2.28
N CYS A 123 15.64 16.67 -1.89
CA CYS A 123 14.30 17.22 -2.15
C CYS A 123 14.01 17.30 -3.66
N VAL A 124 14.96 17.80 -4.46
CA VAL A 124 14.81 17.89 -5.92
C VAL A 124 14.66 16.50 -6.54
N ILE A 125 15.51 15.54 -6.16
CA ILE A 125 15.41 14.14 -6.61
C ILE A 125 14.03 13.57 -6.25
N TYR A 126 13.56 13.81 -5.02
CA TYR A 126 12.24 13.39 -4.59
C TYR A 126 11.12 13.98 -5.45
N PHE A 127 11.14 15.29 -5.71
CA PHE A 127 10.11 15.95 -6.54
C PHE A 127 10.13 15.48 -7.99
N VAL A 128 11.31 15.27 -8.56
CA VAL A 128 11.45 14.70 -9.91
C VAL A 128 10.89 13.28 -9.95
N ALA A 129 11.23 12.44 -8.96
CA ALA A 129 10.70 11.08 -8.85
C ALA A 129 9.18 11.07 -8.67
N LEU A 130 8.64 11.96 -7.82
CA LEU A 130 7.20 12.13 -7.61
C LEU A 130 6.50 12.61 -8.88
N GLY A 131 7.06 13.60 -9.58
CA GLY A 131 6.52 14.11 -10.84
C GLY A 131 6.48 13.04 -11.93
N TYR A 132 7.57 12.28 -12.08
CA TYR A 132 7.63 11.12 -12.97
C TYR A 132 6.59 10.06 -12.58
N TRP A 133 6.44 9.80 -11.28
CA TRP A 133 5.44 8.86 -10.77
C TRP A 133 4.01 9.29 -11.08
N VAL A 134 3.66 10.56 -10.85
CA VAL A 134 2.34 11.11 -11.19
C VAL A 134 2.10 10.99 -12.69
N TYR A 135 3.09 11.39 -13.50
CA TYR A 135 3.02 11.32 -14.96
C TYR A 135 2.77 9.89 -15.45
N ARG A 136 3.56 8.94 -14.96
CA ARG A 136 3.44 7.53 -15.35
C ARG A 136 2.06 6.99 -15.03
N SER A 137 1.45 7.42 -13.92
CA SER A 137 0.24 6.83 -13.31
C SER A 137 -1.07 7.51 -13.69
N ARG A 138 -1.04 8.49 -14.60
CA ARG A 138 -2.24 9.23 -15.06
C ARG A 138 -3.32 8.34 -15.65
N ASP A 139 -2.92 7.29 -16.36
CA ASP A 139 -3.79 6.25 -16.91
C ASP A 139 -4.60 5.55 -15.82
N LEU A 140 -3.92 5.13 -14.74
CA LEU A 140 -4.54 4.43 -13.62
C LEU A 140 -5.53 5.33 -12.88
N PHE A 141 -5.20 6.62 -12.70
CA PHE A 141 -6.10 7.59 -12.08
C PHE A 141 -7.37 7.83 -12.91
N LYS A 142 -7.26 7.81 -14.24
CA LYS A 142 -8.43 7.89 -15.12
C LYS A 142 -9.30 6.65 -15.00
N LEU A 143 -8.69 5.46 -14.99
CA LEU A 143 -9.41 4.18 -14.83
C LEU A 143 -10.15 4.12 -13.48
N GLN A 144 -9.51 4.57 -12.41
CA GLN A 144 -10.10 4.63 -11.07
C GLN A 144 -11.39 5.47 -11.02
N ARG A 145 -11.48 6.55 -11.80
CA ARG A 145 -12.68 7.39 -11.85
C ARG A 145 -13.86 6.73 -12.57
N LYS A 146 -13.63 5.66 -13.34
CA LYS A 146 -14.68 4.97 -14.10
C LYS A 146 -15.52 4.03 -13.24
N TYR A 147 -14.98 3.53 -12.14
CA TYR A 147 -15.61 2.50 -11.31
C TYR A 147 -15.99 3.03 -9.93
N THR A 148 -17.15 2.61 -9.44
CA THR A 148 -17.64 2.94 -8.08
C THR A 148 -16.89 2.17 -7.01
N ASN A 149 -16.62 0.88 -7.24
CA ASN A 149 -15.85 0.04 -6.34
C ASN A 149 -14.35 0.31 -6.53
N ARG A 150 -13.58 0.18 -5.45
CA ARG A 150 -12.12 0.27 -5.51
C ARG A 150 -11.60 -0.85 -6.43
N LEU A 151 -10.70 -0.50 -7.37
CA LEU A 151 -10.17 -1.45 -8.35
C LEU A 151 -9.32 -2.53 -7.68
N SER A 152 -8.52 -2.13 -6.68
CA SER A 152 -7.64 -3.04 -5.97
C SER A 152 -7.38 -2.60 -4.54
N VAL A 153 -7.01 -3.56 -3.69
CA VAL A 153 -6.51 -3.32 -2.33
C VAL A 153 -5.33 -2.33 -2.32
N TYR A 154 -4.56 -2.31 -3.41
CA TYR A 154 -3.39 -1.45 -3.56
C TYR A 154 -3.73 0.04 -3.77
N GLN A 155 -4.94 0.37 -4.20
CA GLN A 155 -5.35 1.72 -4.60
C GLN A 155 -5.19 2.75 -3.48
N GLU A 156 -5.46 2.38 -2.23
CA GLU A 156 -5.34 3.28 -1.07
C GLU A 156 -3.88 3.71 -0.81
N PHE A 157 -2.94 2.83 -1.10
CA PHE A 157 -1.51 3.05 -0.87
C PHE A 157 -0.83 3.79 -2.02
N VAL A 158 -1.50 3.93 -3.17
CA VAL A 158 -1.02 4.75 -4.29
C VAL A 158 -0.90 6.21 -3.87
N MET A 159 -1.72 6.70 -2.92
CA MET A 159 -1.68 8.12 -2.50
C MET A 159 -0.65 8.42 -1.40
N LEU A 160 0.04 7.41 -0.85
CA LEU A 160 1.06 7.59 0.20
C LEU A 160 2.17 8.61 -0.16
N PRO A 161 2.68 8.71 -1.40
CA PRO A 161 3.67 9.71 -1.78
C PRO A 161 3.17 11.17 -1.66
N VAL A 162 1.86 11.38 -1.72
CA VAL A 162 1.28 12.72 -1.53
C VAL A 162 1.31 13.08 -0.05
N PHE A 163 1.04 12.12 0.84
CA PHE A 163 1.15 12.29 2.29
C PHE A 163 2.61 12.49 2.74
N THR A 164 3.59 11.96 2.02
CA THR A 164 5.01 12.26 2.31
C THR A 164 5.40 13.70 2.02
N GLY A 165 4.55 14.49 1.35
CA GLY A 165 4.73 15.93 1.18
C GLY A 165 4.85 16.70 2.49
N GLY A 166 4.21 16.23 3.57
CA GLY A 166 4.35 16.80 4.91
C GLY A 166 5.77 16.69 5.50
N PHE A 167 6.56 15.70 5.05
CA PHE A 167 7.95 15.54 5.48
C PHE A 167 8.90 16.53 4.81
N ILE A 168 8.48 17.21 3.73
CA ILE A 168 9.33 18.14 2.99
C ILE A 168 9.65 19.39 3.81
N GLY A 169 8.70 19.90 4.59
CA GLY A 169 8.97 21.00 5.53
C GLY A 169 9.98 20.60 6.62
N TRP A 170 10.05 19.31 6.94
CA TRP A 170 10.98 18.77 7.91
C TRP A 170 12.37 18.52 7.29
N ILE A 171 12.44 18.00 6.06
CA ILE A 171 13.69 17.87 5.28
C ILE A 171 14.27 19.27 4.94
N GLY A 172 13.42 20.26 4.68
CA GLY A 172 13.87 21.64 4.43
C GLY A 172 14.36 22.37 5.68
N ASN A 173 14.21 21.80 6.89
CA ASN A 173 14.62 22.45 8.13
C ASN A 173 16.13 22.28 8.37
N VAL A 174 16.89 23.24 7.86
CA VAL A 174 18.35 23.34 7.99
C VAL A 174 18.86 23.14 9.43
N ASN A 175 18.18 23.73 10.42
CA ASN A 175 18.61 23.68 11.82
C ASN A 175 18.60 22.25 12.37
N ILE A 176 17.64 21.43 11.94
CA ILE A 176 17.53 20.03 12.36
C ILE A 176 18.72 19.23 11.80
N TRP A 177 19.10 19.48 10.55
CA TRP A 177 20.23 18.79 9.91
C TRP A 177 21.59 19.20 10.45
N ASN A 178 21.78 20.50 10.72
CA ASN A 178 22.99 20.98 11.37
C ASN A 178 23.16 20.37 12.76
N ARG A 179 22.08 20.22 13.53
CA ARG A 179 22.11 19.50 14.81
C ARG A 179 22.47 18.02 14.64
N LEU A 180 21.93 17.34 13.63
CA LEU A 180 22.32 15.96 13.33
C LEU A 180 23.79 15.84 12.96
N TYR A 181 24.31 16.82 12.21
CA TYR A 181 25.71 16.89 11.87
C TYR A 181 26.57 17.12 13.13
N ASP A 182 26.15 17.97 14.06
CA ASP A 182 26.85 18.22 15.33
C ASP A 182 26.94 16.98 16.22
N ILE A 183 25.86 16.17 16.23
CA ILE A 183 25.78 14.93 17.02
C ILE A 183 26.81 13.89 16.56
N ARG A 184 27.41 14.04 15.36
CA ARG A 184 28.48 13.18 14.86
C ARG A 184 29.59 12.94 15.90
N TYR A 185 30.11 14.01 16.49
CA TYR A 185 31.24 13.89 17.42
C TYR A 185 30.85 13.13 18.70
N PRO A 186 29.78 13.52 19.42
CA PRO A 186 29.25 12.75 20.56
C PRO A 186 28.96 11.28 20.24
N VAL A 187 28.53 10.96 19.01
CA VAL A 187 28.30 9.58 18.57
C VAL A 187 29.57 8.77 18.56
N PHE A 188 30.63 9.29 17.93
CA PHE A 188 31.89 8.58 17.81
C PHE A 188 32.67 8.52 19.13
N THR A 189 32.45 9.49 20.03
CA THR A 189 33.08 9.52 21.35
C THR A 189 32.24 8.89 22.46
N LEU A 190 31.05 8.35 22.14
CA LEU A 190 30.09 7.78 23.08
C LEU A 190 29.71 8.72 24.24
N SER A 191 29.80 10.04 24.03
CA SER A 191 29.59 11.06 25.06
C SER A 191 28.21 11.71 24.95
N PHE A 192 27.18 10.90 24.68
CA PHE A 192 25.82 11.39 24.42
C PHE A 192 25.14 11.98 25.65
N GLY A 193 24.56 13.17 25.51
CA GLY A 193 23.53 13.65 26.42
C GLY A 193 22.14 13.10 26.07
N TRP A 194 21.21 13.15 27.02
CA TRP A 194 19.80 12.80 26.78
C TRP A 194 19.15 13.59 25.63
N LYS A 195 19.56 14.85 25.45
CA LYS A 195 19.09 15.71 24.35
C LYS A 195 19.54 15.20 22.98
N ASP A 196 20.81 14.80 22.86
CA ASP A 196 21.38 14.28 21.61
C ASP A 196 20.73 12.95 21.22
N LEU A 197 20.51 12.08 22.21
CA LEU A 197 19.82 10.80 22.02
C LEU A 197 18.38 11.00 21.55
N PHE A 198 17.65 11.95 22.16
CA PHE A 198 16.28 12.26 21.76
C PHE A 198 16.21 12.80 20.32
N ILE A 199 17.12 13.73 19.97
CA ILE A 199 17.17 14.28 18.61
C ILE A 199 17.54 13.18 17.61
N PHE A 200 18.60 12.41 17.85
CA PHE A 200 19.06 11.37 16.94
C PHE A 200 18.00 10.26 16.74
N SER A 201 17.36 9.80 17.82
CA SER A 201 16.31 8.79 17.75
C SER A 201 15.05 9.31 17.05
N GLY A 202 14.59 10.52 17.41
CA GLY A 202 13.45 11.16 16.76
C GLY A 202 13.68 11.35 15.26
N MET A 203 14.89 11.78 14.88
CA MET A 203 15.25 11.95 13.48
C MET A 203 15.32 10.63 12.73
N THR A 204 15.93 9.61 13.34
CA THR A 204 15.99 8.27 12.77
C THR A 204 14.60 7.70 12.53
N ILE A 205 13.69 7.81 13.50
CA ILE A 205 12.32 7.34 13.36
C ILE A 205 11.62 8.05 12.21
N MET A 206 11.67 9.40 12.16
CA MET A 206 11.02 10.17 11.10
C MET A 206 11.56 9.84 9.71
N MET A 207 12.89 9.69 9.58
CA MET A 207 13.52 9.41 8.30
C MET A 207 13.29 7.99 7.81
N VAL A 208 13.37 7.00 8.72
CA VAL A 208 13.02 5.63 8.39
C VAL A 208 11.56 5.53 7.96
N LEU A 209 10.64 6.25 8.64
CA LEU A 209 9.23 6.31 8.24
C LEU A 209 9.06 6.95 6.85
N PHE A 210 9.75 8.07 6.57
CA PHE A 210 9.73 8.72 5.27
C PHE A 210 10.17 7.78 4.14
N TYR A 211 11.34 7.13 4.29
CA TYR A 211 11.83 6.18 3.30
C TYR A 211 10.95 4.94 3.18
N LEU A 212 10.39 4.46 4.29
CA LEU A 212 9.45 3.35 4.29
C LEU A 212 8.19 3.68 3.47
N CYS A 213 7.61 4.87 3.67
CA CYS A 213 6.48 5.33 2.86
C CYS A 213 6.84 5.40 1.37
N MET A 214 8.02 5.93 1.04
CA MET A 214 8.49 6.04 -0.36
C MET A 214 8.63 4.67 -1.03
N VAL A 215 9.32 3.74 -0.38
CA VAL A 215 9.56 2.41 -0.94
C VAL A 215 8.27 1.59 -1.00
N ILE A 216 7.41 1.64 0.02
CA ILE A 216 6.10 0.99 -0.01
C ILE A 216 5.27 1.51 -1.18
N SER A 217 5.26 2.82 -1.40
CA SER A 217 4.49 3.43 -2.49
C SER A 217 4.98 2.97 -3.86
N ALA A 218 6.30 2.92 -4.08
CA ALA A 218 6.90 2.44 -5.31
C ALA A 218 6.57 0.96 -5.59
N ILE A 219 6.60 0.10 -4.57
CA ILE A 219 6.22 -1.31 -4.71
C ILE A 219 4.73 -1.45 -4.96
N THR A 220 3.92 -0.70 -4.22
CA THR A 220 2.46 -0.74 -4.30
C THR A 220 2.01 -0.38 -5.71
N ILE A 221 2.56 0.68 -6.31
CA ILE A 221 2.09 1.07 -7.64
C ILE A 221 2.38 0.03 -8.71
N ARG A 222 3.51 -0.66 -8.60
CA ARG A 222 3.84 -1.78 -9.49
C ARG A 222 2.83 -2.91 -9.32
N LYS A 223 2.49 -3.26 -8.07
CA LYS A 223 1.48 -4.28 -7.77
C LYS A 223 0.09 -3.86 -8.25
N TYR A 224 -0.27 -2.59 -8.11
CA TYR A 224 -1.54 -2.05 -8.56
C TYR A 224 -1.71 -2.16 -10.08
N ARG A 225 -0.68 -1.82 -10.85
CA ARG A 225 -0.68 -2.02 -12.31
C ARG A 225 -0.89 -3.49 -12.68
N ASN A 226 -0.13 -4.38 -12.05
CA ASN A 226 -0.23 -5.81 -12.34
C ASN A 226 -1.63 -6.35 -11.98
N SER A 227 -2.20 -5.90 -10.86
CA SER A 227 -3.56 -6.26 -10.46
C SER A 227 -4.58 -5.78 -11.49
N ILE A 228 -4.47 -4.55 -12.00
CA ILE A 228 -5.36 -4.04 -13.06
C ILE A 228 -5.32 -4.91 -14.32
N VAL A 229 -4.12 -5.32 -14.75
CA VAL A 229 -3.97 -6.22 -15.91
C VAL A 229 -4.62 -7.59 -15.65
N GLN A 230 -4.48 -8.13 -14.44
CA GLN A 230 -5.09 -9.41 -14.07
C GLN A 230 -6.62 -9.36 -14.05
N ILE A 231 -7.21 -8.23 -13.63
CA ILE A 231 -8.66 -8.10 -13.50
C ILE A 231 -9.34 -7.62 -14.78
N GLU A 232 -8.59 -7.24 -15.81
CA GLU A 232 -9.14 -6.74 -17.07
C GLU A 232 -10.25 -7.65 -17.67
N PRO A 233 -10.11 -9.00 -17.70
CA PRO A 233 -11.18 -9.88 -18.17
C PRO A 233 -12.43 -9.80 -17.31
N PHE A 234 -12.28 -9.62 -16.00
CA PHE A 234 -13.40 -9.45 -15.08
C PHE A 234 -14.07 -8.08 -15.27
N LEU A 235 -13.27 -7.04 -15.50
CA LEU A 235 -13.75 -5.68 -15.77
C LEU A 235 -14.59 -5.58 -17.04
N GLN A 236 -14.28 -6.39 -18.07
CA GLN A 236 -15.06 -6.47 -19.31
C GLN A 236 -16.43 -7.15 -19.10
N LYS A 237 -16.54 -8.06 -18.11
CA LYS A 237 -17.79 -8.79 -17.81
C LYS A 237 -18.80 -7.99 -16.97
N ILE A 238 -18.37 -6.85 -16.42
CA ILE A 238 -19.19 -5.98 -15.56
C ILE A 238 -19.53 -4.63 -16.20
N GLN A 239 -19.01 -4.37 -17.41
CA GLN A 239 -19.41 -3.25 -18.27
C GLN A 239 -20.62 -3.64 -19.12
#